data_AF-A0A522WBJ3-F1
#
_entry.id   AF-A0A522WBJ3-F1
#
_cell.length_a   1.000
_cell.length_b   1.000
_cell.length_c   1.000
_cell.angle_alpha   90.00
_cell.angle_beta   90.00
_cell.angle_gamma   90.00
#
_symmetry.space_group_name_H-M   'P 1'
#
loop_
_entity.id
_entity.type
_entity.pdbx_description
1 polymer ?
#
loop_
_entity_poly.entity_id
_entity_poly.type
_entity_poly.pdbx_seq_one_letter_code
_entity_poly.pdbx_strand_id
1 'polypeptide(L)'
;MIGTPPAILWRIAIRLALTTLVAIALAYSWLWWKYDSATQTIRNRTLADQAALIGRHVLPDTTGAIRVELPPEMIEVYNNSAGDFRFTVRDLNSGAILARGGAPVGEPPTGLGEDGSPSLYLHNPDGPGPVLMFGVADPLQVAGHRLLVQVEQSGRDFDALTRALLLDFAEEGGWLGVPFLLSMLLVSLCTIRSSLRPLRHLSELAESIGPESTEVRLPDAEVPREILPLVRAVNSALDRLETGFTVQREFTADAAHELRTPLAVLRAHIDTLPDPETRVALVKDLDGMTRLIGQMLGVAQVEALVIAPDETADL
;
A
#
# COMPACT_ATOMS: atom_id res chain seq x y z
N MET A 1 -27.13 5.97 23.52
CA MET A 1 -25.88 5.34 23.06
C MET A 1 -25.33 6.19 21.92
N ILE A 2 -24.44 7.13 22.23
CA ILE A 2 -23.85 8.03 21.25
C ILE A 2 -22.69 7.27 20.61
N GLY A 3 -22.87 6.89 19.34
CA GLY A 3 -21.84 6.20 18.56
C GLY A 3 -20.60 7.07 18.51
N THR A 4 -19.47 6.55 19.01
CA THR A 4 -18.20 7.24 18.89
C THR A 4 -17.88 7.40 17.40
N PRO A 5 -17.60 8.62 16.91
CA PRO A 5 -17.31 8.83 15.50
C PRO A 5 -16.09 7.97 15.11
N PRO A 6 -16.15 7.27 13.96
CA PRO A 6 -15.11 6.30 13.60
C PRO A 6 -13.78 7.03 13.39
N ALA A 7 -12.73 6.50 14.01
CA ALA A 7 -11.37 6.99 13.88
C ALA A 7 -10.99 7.18 12.42
N ILE A 8 -10.48 8.36 12.07
CA ILE A 8 -9.91 8.54 10.73
C ILE A 8 -8.75 7.57 10.53
N LEU A 9 -7.87 7.43 11.51
CA LEU A 9 -6.71 6.53 11.45
C LEU A 9 -7.10 5.07 11.22
N TRP A 10 -8.20 4.60 11.82
CA TRP A 10 -8.68 3.23 11.65
C TRP A 10 -9.29 3.00 10.26
N ARG A 11 -10.04 3.97 9.73
CA ARG A 11 -10.56 3.88 8.35
C ARG A 11 -9.43 3.93 7.32
N ILE A 12 -8.40 4.75 7.56
CA ILE A 12 -7.17 4.79 6.74
C ILE A 12 -6.48 3.43 6.79
N ALA A 13 -6.20 2.92 7.99
CA ALA A 13 -5.49 1.67 8.18
C ALA A 13 -6.22 0.50 7.53
N ILE A 14 -7.56 0.41 7.69
CA ILE A 14 -8.37 -0.63 7.04
C ILE A 14 -8.31 -0.52 5.53
N ARG A 15 -8.48 0.68 4.96
CA ARG A 15 -8.44 0.85 3.50
C ARG A 15 -7.08 0.49 2.94
N LEU A 16 -6.01 0.98 3.55
CA LEU A 16 -4.65 0.67 3.12
C LEU A 16 -4.38 -0.84 3.22
N ALA A 17 -4.69 -1.45 4.37
CA ALA A 17 -4.52 -2.88 4.61
C ALA A 17 -5.33 -3.74 3.65
N LEU A 18 -6.59 -3.38 3.38
CA LEU A 18 -7.42 -4.11 2.42
C LEU A 18 -6.81 -4.04 1.02
N THR A 19 -6.39 -2.85 0.58
CA THR A 19 -5.80 -2.69 -0.74
C THR A 19 -4.48 -3.43 -0.88
N THR A 20 -3.60 -3.39 0.14
CA THR A 20 -2.34 -4.15 0.10
C THR A 20 -2.60 -5.65 0.11
N LEU A 21 -3.57 -6.14 0.89
CA LEU A 21 -3.89 -7.56 0.99
C LEU A 21 -4.49 -8.10 -0.31
N VAL A 22 -5.44 -7.37 -0.92
CA VAL A 22 -5.98 -7.71 -2.25
C VAL A 22 -4.87 -7.76 -3.29
N ALA A 23 -3.96 -6.80 -3.25
CA ALA A 23 -2.92 -6.70 -4.24
C ALA A 23 -1.86 -7.80 -4.06
N ILE A 24 -1.52 -8.18 -2.81
CA ILE A 24 -0.70 -9.36 -2.51
C ILE A 24 -1.38 -10.65 -3.00
N ALA A 25 -2.68 -10.80 -2.76
CA ALA A 25 -3.43 -11.98 -3.19
C ALA A 25 -3.45 -12.12 -4.72
N LEU A 26 -3.64 -11.02 -5.45
CA LEU A 26 -3.57 -11.01 -6.91
C LEU A 26 -2.16 -11.36 -7.41
N ALA A 27 -1.11 -10.79 -6.81
CA ALA A 27 0.27 -11.11 -7.15
C ALA A 27 0.58 -12.59 -6.92
N TYR A 28 0.15 -13.14 -5.78
CA TYR A 28 0.34 -14.54 -5.45
C TYR A 28 -0.45 -15.47 -6.38
N SER A 29 -1.72 -15.13 -6.67
CA SER A 29 -2.55 -15.90 -7.59
C SER A 29 -1.99 -15.93 -9.00
N TRP A 30 -1.43 -14.81 -9.48
CA TRP A 30 -0.74 -14.74 -10.76
C TRP A 30 0.53 -15.60 -10.76
N LEU A 31 1.35 -15.51 -9.71
CA LEU A 31 2.58 -16.30 -9.57
C LEU A 31 2.28 -17.80 -9.51
N TRP A 32 1.23 -18.19 -8.79
CA TRP A 32 0.78 -19.58 -8.70
C TRP A 32 0.28 -20.10 -10.06
N TRP A 33 -0.56 -19.33 -10.75
CA TRP A 33 -1.05 -19.70 -12.09
C TRP A 33 0.10 -19.86 -13.09
N LYS A 34 1.09 -18.97 -13.04
CA LYS A 34 2.27 -19.04 -13.90
C LYS A 34 3.18 -20.23 -13.54
N TYR A 35 3.37 -20.52 -12.26
CA TYR A 35 4.11 -21.70 -11.79
C TYR A 35 3.46 -23.02 -12.25
N ASP A 36 2.15 -23.14 -12.12
CA ASP A 36 1.39 -24.31 -12.57
C ASP A 36 1.46 -24.46 -14.10
N SER A 37 1.30 -23.36 -14.83
CA SER A 37 1.40 -23.34 -16.31
C SER A 37 2.80 -23.73 -16.81
N ALA A 38 3.85 -23.30 -16.10
CA ALA A 38 5.24 -23.59 -16.44
C ALA A 38 5.63 -25.04 -16.15
N THR A 39 5.11 -25.64 -15.09
CA THR A 39 5.48 -27.00 -14.67
C THR A 39 4.79 -28.10 -15.50
N GLN A 40 3.61 -27.83 -16.08
CA GLN A 40 2.83 -28.84 -16.81
C GLN A 40 3.22 -29.00 -18.29
N THR A 41 3.81 -27.99 -18.94
CA THR A 41 3.76 -27.92 -20.42
C THR A 41 5.06 -28.32 -21.16
N ILE A 42 6.25 -28.01 -20.62
CA ILE A 42 7.49 -28.05 -21.43
C ILE A 42 8.40 -29.26 -21.13
N ARG A 43 8.35 -29.80 -19.90
CA ARG A 43 9.35 -30.79 -19.45
C ARG A 43 8.96 -32.24 -19.69
N ASN A 44 7.67 -32.58 -19.59
CA ASN A 44 7.21 -33.97 -19.60
C ASN A 44 7.03 -34.55 -21.00
N ARG A 45 6.74 -33.71 -22.01
CA ARG A 45 6.56 -34.19 -23.40
C ARG A 45 7.89 -34.45 -24.09
N THR A 46 8.86 -33.54 -23.96
CA THR A 46 10.13 -33.63 -24.68
C THR A 46 10.95 -34.87 -24.33
N LEU A 47 11.09 -35.23 -23.05
CA LEU A 47 11.88 -36.41 -22.64
C LEU A 47 11.17 -37.73 -22.96
N ALA A 48 9.85 -37.78 -22.82
CA ALA A 48 9.06 -38.96 -23.19
C ALA A 48 9.03 -39.16 -24.71
N ASP A 49 8.90 -38.08 -25.49
CA ASP A 49 8.99 -38.11 -26.95
C ASP A 49 10.38 -38.54 -27.42
N GLN A 50 11.45 -38.11 -26.74
CA GLN A 50 12.82 -38.58 -27.00
C GLN A 50 12.99 -40.07 -26.69
N ALA A 51 12.49 -40.54 -25.54
CA ALA A 51 12.54 -41.96 -25.18
C ALA A 51 11.77 -42.82 -26.20
N ALA A 52 10.58 -42.38 -26.61
CA ALA A 52 9.78 -43.04 -27.63
C ALA A 52 10.47 -43.04 -29.01
N LEU A 53 11.15 -41.95 -29.38
CA LEU A 53 11.91 -41.85 -30.64
C LEU A 53 13.09 -42.83 -30.65
N ILE A 54 13.84 -42.94 -29.55
CA ILE A 54 14.91 -43.93 -29.39
C ILE A 54 14.33 -45.35 -29.48
N GLY A 55 13.20 -45.61 -28.80
CA GLY A 55 12.51 -46.89 -28.82
C GLY A 55 12.14 -47.35 -30.23
N ARG A 56 11.74 -46.43 -31.13
CA ARG A 56 11.44 -46.75 -32.55
C ARG A 56 12.64 -47.22 -33.36
N HIS A 57 13.86 -46.92 -32.92
CA HIS A 57 15.11 -47.30 -33.57
C HIS A 57 15.77 -48.54 -32.94
N VAL A 58 15.04 -49.20 -32.04
CA VAL A 58 15.43 -50.50 -31.48
C VAL A 58 14.82 -51.58 -32.38
N LEU A 59 15.66 -52.14 -33.26
CA LEU A 59 15.23 -53.10 -34.27
C LEU A 59 15.76 -54.51 -33.94
N PRO A 60 14.98 -55.56 -34.20
CA PRO A 60 15.49 -56.91 -34.17
C PRO A 60 16.43 -57.12 -35.36
N ASP A 61 17.65 -57.56 -35.08
CA ASP A 61 18.64 -58.00 -36.05
C ASP A 61 18.18 -59.32 -36.70
N THR A 62 18.73 -59.60 -37.89
CA THR A 62 18.49 -60.80 -38.70
C THR A 62 18.80 -62.12 -37.98
N THR A 63 19.55 -62.05 -36.87
CA THR A 63 19.92 -63.18 -36.00
C THR A 63 19.00 -63.36 -34.78
N GLY A 64 18.00 -62.48 -34.60
CA GLY A 64 17.16 -62.43 -33.39
C GLY A 64 17.78 -61.65 -32.23
N ALA A 65 19.02 -61.16 -32.37
CA ALA A 65 19.62 -60.22 -31.44
C ALA A 65 18.98 -58.83 -31.59
N ILE A 66 18.99 -58.00 -30.55
CA ILE A 66 18.46 -56.63 -30.64
C ILE A 66 19.60 -55.68 -30.94
N ARG A 67 19.42 -54.81 -31.93
CA ARG A 67 20.34 -53.72 -32.24
C ARG A 67 19.64 -52.38 -32.18
N VAL A 68 20.35 -51.39 -31.66
CA VAL A 68 19.87 -50.01 -31.60
C VAL A 68 20.61 -49.23 -32.68
N GLU A 69 19.91 -48.87 -33.75
CA GLU A 69 20.45 -48.13 -34.87
C GLU A 69 19.93 -46.70 -34.84
N LEU A 70 20.62 -45.87 -34.05
CA LEU A 70 20.30 -44.45 -33.95
C LEU A 70 20.88 -43.68 -35.14
N PRO A 71 20.12 -42.77 -35.76
CA PRO A 71 20.65 -41.79 -36.69
C PRO A 71 21.90 -41.08 -36.12
N PRO A 72 22.94 -40.87 -36.95
CA PRO A 72 24.21 -40.29 -36.50
C PRO A 72 24.05 -38.91 -35.85
N GLU A 73 23.04 -38.13 -36.28
CA GLU A 73 22.68 -36.84 -35.69
C GLU A 73 22.28 -36.95 -34.21
N MET A 74 21.56 -38.01 -33.82
CA MET A 74 21.19 -38.23 -32.41
C MET A 74 22.39 -38.66 -31.58
N ILE A 75 23.25 -39.51 -32.12
CA ILE A 75 24.45 -40.00 -31.42
C ILE A 75 25.40 -38.84 -31.08
N GLU A 76 25.51 -37.86 -31.98
CA GLU A 76 26.36 -36.68 -31.79
C GLU A 76 25.91 -35.83 -30.60
N VAL A 77 24.60 -35.62 -30.41
CA VAL A 77 24.06 -34.89 -29.25
C VAL A 77 24.46 -35.59 -27.94
N TYR A 78 24.24 -36.90 -27.81
CA TYR A 78 24.58 -37.61 -26.58
C TYR A 78 26.10 -37.71 -26.30
N ASN A 79 26.93 -37.67 -27.34
CA ASN A 79 28.38 -37.77 -27.20
C ASN A 79 29.06 -36.39 -26.96
N ASN A 80 28.53 -35.30 -27.52
CA ASN A 80 29.13 -33.97 -27.41
C ASN A 80 28.61 -33.13 -26.24
N SER A 81 27.53 -33.54 -25.57
CA SER A 81 26.90 -32.74 -24.50
C SER A 81 27.57 -32.83 -23.12
N ALA A 82 28.87 -33.14 -23.01
CA ALA A 82 29.62 -33.16 -21.75
C ALA A 82 28.93 -33.93 -20.58
N GLY A 83 28.09 -34.93 -20.89
CA GLY A 83 27.33 -35.73 -19.92
C GLY A 83 25.99 -35.14 -19.47
N ASP A 84 25.51 -34.06 -20.11
CA ASP A 84 24.21 -33.44 -19.86
C ASP A 84 23.03 -34.22 -20.45
N PHE A 85 23.26 -34.99 -21.50
CA PHE A 85 22.30 -35.96 -22.02
C PHE A 85 22.88 -37.36 -21.92
N ARG A 86 22.06 -38.31 -21.46
CA ARG A 86 22.44 -39.72 -21.36
C ARG A 86 21.28 -40.56 -21.84
N PHE A 87 21.57 -41.67 -22.51
CA PHE A 87 20.56 -42.69 -22.73
C PHE A 87 21.13 -44.08 -22.52
N THR A 88 20.27 -45.02 -22.17
CA THR A 88 20.62 -46.43 -22.06
C THR A 88 19.42 -47.27 -22.46
N VAL A 89 19.67 -48.28 -23.29
CA VAL A 89 18.70 -49.33 -23.61
C VAL A 89 19.14 -50.58 -22.90
N ARG A 90 18.30 -51.07 -21.98
CA ARG A 90 18.59 -52.24 -21.14
C ARG A 90 17.56 -53.32 -21.38
N ASP A 91 17.99 -54.57 -21.43
CA ASP A 91 17.10 -55.72 -21.37
C ASP A 91 16.67 -55.96 -19.91
N LEU A 92 15.36 -55.95 -19.64
CA LEU A 92 14.79 -56.12 -18.30
C LEU A 92 14.94 -57.54 -17.77
N ASN A 93 15.07 -58.55 -18.65
CA ASN A 93 15.19 -59.94 -18.24
C ASN A 93 16.63 -60.32 -17.87
N SER A 94 17.60 -59.84 -18.66
CA SER A 94 19.02 -60.15 -18.46
C SER A 94 19.79 -59.07 -17.71
N GLY A 95 19.22 -57.86 -17.59
CA GLY A 95 19.91 -56.68 -17.07
C GLY A 95 20.99 -56.12 -17.99
N ALA A 96 21.23 -56.74 -19.16
CA ALA A 96 22.28 -56.36 -20.09
C ALA A 96 21.99 -55.02 -20.76
N ILE A 97 23.02 -54.19 -20.90
CA ILE A 97 22.93 -52.92 -21.63
C ILE A 97 23.19 -53.21 -23.10
N LEU A 98 22.18 -52.96 -23.94
CA LEU A 98 22.22 -53.21 -25.37
C LEU A 98 22.77 -52.01 -26.15
N ALA A 99 22.51 -50.80 -25.66
CA ALA A 99 23.04 -49.56 -26.22
C ALA A 99 23.12 -48.46 -25.17
N ARG A 100 24.04 -47.52 -25.38
CA ARG A 100 24.25 -46.37 -24.50
C ARG A 100 24.82 -45.20 -25.30
N GLY A 101 24.47 -43.98 -24.89
CA GLY A 101 25.17 -42.77 -25.27
C GLY A 101 25.38 -41.86 -24.06
N GLY A 102 26.49 -41.12 -24.09
CA GLY A 102 26.93 -40.31 -22.96
C GLY A 102 27.43 -41.14 -21.77
N ALA A 103 27.36 -40.56 -20.57
CA ALA A 103 27.80 -41.20 -19.32
C ALA A 103 26.86 -42.34 -18.87
N PRO A 104 27.33 -43.26 -18.01
CA PRO A 104 26.49 -44.35 -17.52
C PRO A 104 25.26 -43.84 -16.77
N VAL A 105 24.09 -44.28 -17.24
CA VAL A 105 22.81 -44.19 -16.53
C VAL A 105 22.80 -45.24 -15.40
N GLY A 106 22.28 -44.84 -14.24
CA GLY A 106 22.19 -45.68 -13.04
C GLY A 106 21.23 -46.87 -13.19
N GLU A 107 21.01 -47.59 -12.09
CA GLU A 107 19.98 -48.63 -12.07
C GLU A 107 18.58 -48.02 -12.20
N PRO A 108 17.65 -48.69 -12.89
CA PRO A 108 16.28 -48.23 -12.97
C PRO A 108 15.66 -48.19 -11.57
N PRO A 109 14.95 -47.11 -11.20
CA PRO A 109 14.17 -47.07 -9.97
C PRO A 109 13.26 -48.29 -9.77
N THR A 110 13.08 -48.67 -8.50
CA THR A 110 12.21 -49.79 -8.13
C THR A 110 10.75 -49.47 -8.45
N GLY A 111 10.03 -50.39 -9.10
CA GLY A 111 8.60 -50.22 -9.44
C GLY A 111 8.31 -49.57 -10.80
N LEU A 112 9.33 -49.37 -11.66
CA LEU A 112 9.12 -48.85 -13.01
C LEU A 112 8.58 -49.93 -13.96
N GLY A 113 7.55 -49.59 -14.73
CA GLY A 113 7.10 -50.41 -15.85
C GLY A 113 6.26 -51.64 -15.50
N GLU A 114 5.74 -51.76 -14.28
CA GLU A 114 4.79 -52.82 -13.91
C GLU A 114 3.51 -52.76 -14.78
N ASP A 115 3.06 -51.55 -15.12
CA ASP A 115 1.87 -51.30 -15.96
C ASP A 115 2.22 -51.03 -17.44
N GLY A 116 3.51 -51.12 -17.82
CA GLY A 116 3.95 -50.85 -19.20
C GLY A 116 3.91 -49.38 -19.63
N SER A 117 3.71 -48.44 -18.71
CA SER A 117 3.71 -46.99 -18.98
C SER A 117 5.08 -46.34 -18.72
N PRO A 118 5.44 -45.29 -19.49
CA PRO A 118 6.65 -44.51 -19.24
C PRO A 118 6.58 -43.87 -17.86
N SER A 119 7.69 -43.91 -17.14
CA SER A 119 7.77 -43.51 -15.74
C SER A 119 8.91 -42.52 -15.53
N LEU A 120 8.61 -41.40 -14.87
CA LEU A 120 9.58 -40.34 -14.58
C LEU A 120 10.34 -40.64 -13.29
N TYR A 121 11.62 -40.28 -13.24
CA TYR A 121 12.41 -40.41 -12.03
C TYR A 121 13.45 -39.31 -11.89
N LEU A 122 13.89 -39.12 -10.65
CA LEU A 122 14.93 -38.17 -10.27
C LEU A 122 16.00 -38.93 -9.52
N HIS A 123 17.25 -38.76 -9.92
CA HIS A 123 18.37 -39.38 -9.25
C HIS A 123 19.60 -38.48 -9.28
N ASN A 124 20.51 -38.74 -8.36
CA ASN A 124 21.78 -38.07 -8.29
C ASN A 124 22.90 -39.05 -8.65
N PRO A 125 23.48 -38.93 -9.85
CA PRO A 125 24.35 -39.97 -10.41
C PRO A 125 25.63 -40.19 -9.59
N ASP A 126 26.05 -39.20 -8.80
CA ASP A 126 27.30 -39.22 -8.04
C ASP A 126 27.07 -39.34 -6.50
N GLY A 127 25.87 -39.75 -6.07
CA GLY A 127 25.47 -39.77 -4.64
C GLY A 127 24.87 -38.44 -4.18
N PRO A 128 24.75 -38.13 -2.87
CA PRO A 128 24.19 -36.85 -2.42
C PRO A 128 25.10 -35.67 -2.80
N GLY A 129 24.84 -35.08 -3.97
CA GLY A 129 25.55 -33.93 -4.53
C GLY A 129 24.61 -32.91 -5.18
N PRO A 130 25.13 -31.85 -5.83
CA PRO A 130 24.31 -30.79 -6.42
C PRO A 130 23.70 -31.15 -7.79
N VAL A 131 24.08 -32.28 -8.37
CA VAL A 131 23.73 -32.65 -9.75
C VAL A 131 22.49 -33.51 -9.76
N LEU A 132 21.33 -32.91 -10.03
CA LEU A 132 20.07 -33.64 -10.17
C LEU A 132 19.86 -34.03 -11.63
N MET A 133 19.74 -35.33 -11.91
CA MET A 133 19.37 -35.85 -13.23
C MET A 133 17.87 -36.13 -13.26
N PHE A 134 17.21 -35.70 -14.33
CA PHE A 134 15.81 -36.01 -14.62
C PHE A 134 15.77 -37.10 -15.69
N GLY A 135 15.14 -38.23 -15.37
CA GLY A 135 15.08 -39.38 -16.25
C GLY A 135 13.65 -39.77 -16.62
N VAL A 136 13.47 -40.29 -17.83
CA VAL A 136 12.27 -41.04 -18.24
C VAL A 136 12.70 -42.47 -18.55
N ALA A 137 11.98 -43.43 -17.98
CA ALA A 137 12.13 -44.85 -18.26
C ALA A 137 10.88 -45.35 -19.00
N ASP A 138 11.04 -45.73 -20.27
CA ASP A 138 9.96 -46.22 -21.13
C ASP A 138 10.13 -47.72 -21.41
N PRO A 139 9.21 -48.59 -20.94
CA PRO A 139 9.27 -50.02 -21.21
C PRO A 139 8.77 -50.32 -22.63
N LEU A 140 9.57 -51.06 -23.40
CA LEU A 140 9.27 -51.44 -24.77
C LEU A 140 9.27 -52.96 -24.93
N GLN A 141 8.39 -53.48 -25.77
CA GLN A 141 8.41 -54.89 -26.18
C GLN A 141 8.79 -54.99 -27.66
N VAL A 142 9.97 -55.54 -27.94
CA VAL A 142 10.47 -55.76 -29.30
C VAL A 142 10.82 -57.23 -29.47
N ALA A 143 10.22 -57.89 -30.47
CA ALA A 143 10.51 -59.29 -30.80
C ALA A 143 10.46 -60.26 -29.60
N GLY A 144 9.58 -60.02 -28.63
CA GLY A 144 9.43 -60.85 -27.42
C GLY A 144 10.38 -60.50 -26.26
N HIS A 145 11.30 -59.56 -26.44
CA HIS A 145 12.16 -59.03 -25.39
C HIS A 145 11.51 -57.82 -24.73
N ARG A 146 11.57 -57.77 -23.39
CA ARG A 146 11.17 -56.62 -22.58
C ARG A 146 12.38 -55.73 -22.37
N LEU A 147 12.36 -54.57 -23.02
CA LEU A 147 13.43 -53.59 -22.98
C LEU A 147 13.00 -52.38 -22.18
N LEU A 148 13.97 -51.66 -21.64
CA LEU A 148 13.77 -50.39 -20.97
C LEU A 148 14.66 -49.35 -21.63
N VAL A 149 14.04 -48.30 -22.16
CA VAL A 149 14.74 -47.13 -22.69
C VAL A 149 14.75 -46.07 -21.60
N GLN A 150 15.94 -45.74 -21.10
CA GLN A 150 16.14 -44.66 -20.15
C GLN A 150 16.80 -43.49 -20.86
N VAL A 151 16.23 -42.30 -20.71
CA VAL A 151 16.81 -41.03 -21.18
C VAL A 151 16.91 -40.09 -19.99
N GLU A 152 18.10 -39.56 -19.73
CA GLU A 152 18.37 -38.62 -18.65
C GLU A 152 18.91 -37.29 -19.17
N GLN A 153 18.46 -36.21 -18.54
CA GLN A 153 18.99 -34.88 -18.75
C GLN A 153 19.46 -34.25 -17.44
N SER A 154 20.61 -33.58 -17.49
CA SER A 154 21.22 -32.85 -16.38
C SER A 154 20.43 -31.60 -16.02
N GLY A 155 20.08 -31.50 -14.74
CA GLY A 155 19.50 -30.31 -14.16
C GLY A 155 20.50 -29.15 -13.98
N ARG A 156 21.75 -29.23 -14.47
CA ARG A 156 22.67 -28.06 -14.44
C ARG A 156 22.19 -26.93 -15.35
N ASP A 157 21.49 -27.27 -16.43
CA ASP A 157 20.77 -26.29 -17.24
C ASP A 157 19.66 -25.58 -16.47
N PHE A 158 19.26 -26.06 -15.28
CA PHE A 158 18.28 -25.39 -14.44
C PHE A 158 18.77 -24.01 -13.98
N ASP A 159 20.08 -23.74 -13.90
CA ASP A 159 20.58 -22.37 -13.65
C ASP A 159 20.39 -21.45 -14.87
N ALA A 160 20.51 -21.98 -16.09
CA ALA A 160 20.21 -21.25 -17.33
C ALA A 160 18.70 -21.08 -17.53
N LEU A 161 17.91 -22.11 -17.19
CA LEU A 161 16.45 -22.13 -17.25
C LEU A 161 15.85 -21.23 -16.18
N THR A 162 16.39 -21.21 -14.96
CA THR A 162 15.96 -20.28 -13.91
C THR A 162 16.29 -18.83 -14.28
N ARG A 163 17.43 -18.57 -14.93
CA ARG A 163 17.77 -17.22 -15.40
C ARG A 163 16.91 -16.77 -16.58
N ALA A 164 16.66 -17.65 -17.55
CA ALA A 164 15.76 -17.39 -18.68
C ALA A 164 14.32 -17.21 -18.21
N LEU A 165 13.85 -18.07 -17.30
CA LEU A 165 12.56 -17.91 -16.64
C LEU A 165 12.51 -16.59 -15.88
N LEU A 166 13.49 -16.25 -15.04
CA LEU A 166 13.48 -14.99 -14.27
C LEU A 166 13.41 -13.76 -15.18
N LEU A 167 14.07 -13.78 -16.35
CA LEU A 167 14.00 -12.70 -17.33
C LEU A 167 12.62 -12.66 -18.03
N ASP A 168 12.06 -13.80 -18.45
CA ASP A 168 10.70 -13.88 -18.98
C ASP A 168 9.64 -13.47 -17.93
N PHE A 169 9.83 -13.87 -16.67
CA PHE A 169 8.99 -13.46 -15.54
C PHE A 169 9.08 -11.95 -15.29
N ALA A 170 10.25 -11.33 -15.50
CA ALA A 170 10.41 -9.89 -15.37
C ALA A 170 9.79 -9.14 -16.55
N GLU A 171 9.85 -9.67 -17.77
CA GLU A 171 9.28 -9.06 -18.97
C GLU A 171 7.75 -9.22 -19.01
N GLU A 172 7.23 -10.43 -18.77
CA GLU A 172 5.79 -10.72 -18.77
C GLU A 172 5.08 -10.39 -17.45
N GLY A 173 5.81 -10.28 -16.33
CA GLY A 173 5.26 -9.92 -15.02
C GLY A 173 5.52 -8.48 -14.60
N GLY A 174 6.59 -7.86 -15.12
CA GLY A 174 6.98 -6.50 -14.74
C GLY A 174 5.92 -5.46 -15.07
N TRP A 175 5.17 -5.64 -16.17
CA TRP A 175 4.09 -4.72 -16.54
C TRP A 175 2.90 -4.76 -15.57
N LEU A 176 2.66 -5.87 -14.86
CA LEU A 176 1.62 -5.97 -13.81
C LEU A 176 2.03 -5.26 -12.52
N GLY A 177 3.34 -5.10 -12.27
CA GLY A 177 3.85 -4.29 -11.17
C GLY A 177 3.50 -2.81 -11.29
N VAL A 178 3.42 -2.29 -12.52
CA VAL A 178 3.10 -0.87 -12.78
C VAL A 178 1.67 -0.49 -12.34
N PRO A 179 0.58 -1.16 -12.79
CA PRO A 179 -0.78 -0.85 -12.35
C PRO A 179 -0.96 -1.15 -10.86
N PHE A 180 -0.27 -2.14 -10.29
CA PHE A 180 -0.24 -2.38 -8.85
C PHE A 180 0.29 -1.14 -8.11
N LEU A 181 1.48 -0.66 -8.47
CA LEU A 181 2.10 0.51 -7.85
C LEU A 181 1.26 1.76 -8.05
N LEU A 182 0.68 1.94 -9.24
CA LEU A 182 -0.20 3.07 -9.55
C LEU A 182 -1.48 3.03 -8.70
N SER A 183 -2.08 1.85 -8.52
CA SER A 183 -3.28 1.70 -7.69
C SER A 183 -2.97 2.00 -6.22
N MET A 184 -1.83 1.54 -5.71
CA MET A 184 -1.39 1.78 -4.34
C MET A 184 -1.12 3.28 -4.11
N LEU A 185 -0.47 3.94 -5.08
CA LEU A 185 -0.24 5.38 -5.07
C LEU A 185 -1.57 6.15 -5.09
N LEU A 186 -2.50 5.77 -5.96
CA LEU A 186 -3.81 6.42 -6.09
C LEU A 186 -4.62 6.29 -4.80
N VAL A 187 -4.69 5.09 -4.22
CA VAL A 187 -5.39 4.85 -2.95
C VAL A 187 -4.76 5.66 -1.82
N SER A 188 -3.43 5.72 -1.75
CA SER A 188 -2.71 6.53 -0.76
C SER A 188 -3.06 8.02 -0.91
N LEU A 189 -2.98 8.56 -2.13
CA LEU A 189 -3.34 9.95 -2.44
C LEU A 189 -4.80 10.28 -2.09
N CYS A 190 -5.75 9.43 -2.50
CA CYS A 190 -7.16 9.60 -2.18
C CYS A 190 -7.41 9.55 -0.67
N THR A 191 -6.70 8.68 0.04
CA THR A 191 -6.82 8.51 1.48
C THR A 191 -6.29 9.73 2.24
N ILE A 192 -5.11 10.24 1.87
CA ILE A 192 -4.54 11.46 2.45
C ILE A 192 -5.48 12.65 2.21
N ARG A 193 -5.95 12.84 0.97
CA ARG A 193 -6.88 13.93 0.62
C ARG A 193 -8.18 13.86 1.42
N SER A 194 -8.78 12.67 1.53
CA SER A 194 -10.01 12.47 2.30
C SER A 194 -9.80 12.72 3.80
N SER A 195 -8.60 12.45 4.33
CA SER A 195 -8.31 12.58 5.75
C SER A 195 -8.03 14.02 6.18
N LEU A 196 -7.50 14.84 5.26
CA LEU A 196 -7.25 16.27 5.48
C LEU A 196 -8.46 17.17 5.19
N ARG A 197 -9.49 16.66 4.50
CA ARG A 197 -10.69 17.43 4.14
C ARG A 197 -11.40 18.07 5.36
N PRO A 198 -11.64 17.37 6.48
CA PRO A 198 -12.27 17.99 7.66
C PRO A 198 -11.42 19.10 8.27
N LEU A 199 -10.10 18.95 8.23
CA LEU A 199 -9.14 19.93 8.72
C LEU A 199 -9.19 21.23 7.92
N ARG A 200 -9.33 21.12 6.58
CA ARG A 200 -9.53 22.29 5.71
C ARG A 200 -10.86 22.99 6.01
N HIS A 201 -11.93 22.24 6.19
CA HIS A 201 -13.23 22.83 6.49
C HIS A 201 -13.24 23.55 7.85
N LEU A 202 -12.60 22.99 8.87
CA LEU A 202 -12.40 23.66 10.16
C LEU A 202 -11.51 24.90 10.04
N SER A 203 -10.49 24.86 9.18
CA SER A 203 -9.64 26.03 8.90
C SER A 203 -10.42 27.15 8.24
N GLU A 204 -11.24 26.85 7.24
CA GLU A 204 -12.11 27.82 6.56
C GLU A 204 -13.13 28.44 7.54
N LEU A 205 -13.72 27.61 8.41
CA LEU A 205 -14.60 28.11 9.48
C LEU A 205 -13.84 28.97 10.48
N ALA A 206 -12.65 28.58 10.90
CA ALA A 206 -11.82 29.36 11.81
C ALA A 206 -11.38 30.70 11.20
N GLU A 207 -11.08 30.76 9.90
CA GLU A 207 -10.79 32.01 9.18
C GLU A 207 -11.99 32.95 9.13
N SER A 208 -13.22 32.41 9.15
CA SER A 208 -14.45 33.22 9.22
C SER A 208 -14.76 33.77 10.61
N ILE A 209 -14.07 33.28 11.64
CA ILE A 209 -14.18 33.81 13.01
C ILE A 209 -13.30 35.05 13.10
N GLY A 210 -13.96 36.21 13.01
CA GLY A 210 -13.33 37.51 13.18
C GLY A 210 -13.86 38.22 14.44
N PRO A 211 -13.37 39.44 14.70
CA PRO A 211 -13.89 40.29 15.79
C PRO A 211 -15.40 40.49 15.69
N GLU A 212 -15.95 40.55 14.48
CA GLU A 212 -17.38 40.79 14.21
C GLU A 212 -18.27 39.54 14.39
N SER A 213 -17.68 38.35 14.61
CA SER A 213 -18.39 37.05 14.57
C SER A 213 -17.93 36.08 15.67
N THR A 214 -17.70 36.59 16.88
CA THR A 214 -17.20 35.81 18.02
C THR A 214 -18.20 34.74 18.52
N GLU A 215 -19.48 34.80 18.15
CA GLU A 215 -20.51 33.81 18.52
C GLU A 215 -20.39 32.49 17.74
N VAL A 216 -19.67 32.49 16.62
CA VAL A 216 -19.51 31.29 15.80
C VAL A 216 -18.63 30.28 16.53
N ARG A 217 -19.10 29.04 16.65
CA ARG A 217 -18.34 27.93 17.23
C ARG A 217 -18.00 26.91 16.15
N LEU A 218 -16.83 26.28 16.31
CA LEU A 218 -16.44 25.19 15.44
C LEU A 218 -17.34 23.97 15.75
N PRO A 219 -17.90 23.31 14.73
CA PRO A 219 -18.79 22.17 14.91
C PRO A 219 -18.01 21.00 15.50
N ASP A 220 -18.67 20.22 16.36
CA ASP A 220 -18.10 19.10 17.12
C ASP A 220 -18.67 17.74 16.67
N ALA A 221 -19.85 17.70 16.06
CA ALA A 221 -20.53 16.46 15.65
C ALA A 221 -19.92 15.77 14.42
N GLU A 222 -19.29 16.53 13.50
CA GLU A 222 -18.78 16.00 12.23
C GLU A 222 -17.25 15.81 12.22
N VAL A 223 -16.63 16.02 13.37
CA VAL A 223 -15.17 16.06 13.47
C VAL A 223 -14.63 14.70 13.91
N PRO A 224 -13.54 14.24 13.29
CA PRO A 224 -12.81 13.05 13.72
C PRO A 224 -12.45 13.12 15.21
N ARG A 225 -12.57 12.00 15.91
CA ARG A 225 -12.26 11.90 17.35
C ARG A 225 -10.84 12.37 17.69
N GLU A 226 -9.89 12.27 16.77
CA GLU A 226 -8.51 12.73 16.93
C GLU A 226 -8.40 14.27 16.92
N ILE A 227 -9.29 14.96 16.22
CA ILE A 227 -9.29 16.43 16.08
C ILE A 227 -10.26 17.08 17.09
N LEU A 228 -11.23 16.32 17.60
CA LEU A 228 -12.22 16.77 18.59
C LEU A 228 -11.62 17.49 19.82
N PRO A 229 -10.50 17.05 20.43
CA PRO A 229 -9.89 17.77 21.54
C PRO A 229 -9.40 19.18 21.16
N LEU A 230 -8.88 19.34 19.94
CA LEU A 230 -8.43 20.63 19.42
C LEU A 230 -9.62 21.56 19.21
N VAL A 231 -10.71 21.07 18.59
CA VAL A 231 -11.95 21.85 18.40
C VAL A 231 -12.50 22.33 19.73
N ARG A 232 -12.54 21.45 20.74
CA ARG A 232 -12.97 21.83 22.10
C ARG A 232 -12.06 22.87 22.74
N ALA A 233 -10.75 22.76 22.57
CA ALA A 233 -9.80 23.74 23.09
C ALA A 233 -9.96 25.11 22.44
N VAL A 234 -10.20 25.15 21.11
CA VAL A 234 -10.47 26.39 20.39
C VAL A 234 -11.79 27.01 20.84
N ASN A 235 -12.88 26.24 20.91
CA ASN A 235 -14.16 26.74 21.39
C ASN A 235 -14.06 27.29 22.83
N SER A 236 -13.34 26.60 23.72
CA SER A 236 -13.11 27.10 25.08
C SER A 236 -12.29 28.40 25.13
N ALA A 237 -11.36 28.60 24.19
CA ALA A 237 -10.64 29.87 24.07
C ALA A 237 -11.56 31.00 23.56
N LEU A 238 -12.46 30.70 22.61
CA LEU A 238 -13.48 31.64 22.14
C LEU A 238 -14.45 32.04 23.25
N ASP A 239 -14.92 31.09 24.08
CA ASP A 239 -15.79 31.38 25.23
C ASP A 239 -15.13 32.37 26.21
N ARG A 240 -13.82 32.23 26.43
CA ARG A 240 -13.05 33.13 27.31
C ARG A 240 -12.86 34.51 26.69
N LEU A 241 -12.68 34.60 25.37
CA LEU A 241 -12.59 35.87 24.67
C LEU A 241 -13.93 36.61 24.72
N GLU A 242 -15.03 35.93 24.44
CA GLU A 242 -16.38 36.48 24.55
C GLU A 242 -16.66 37.02 25.95
N THR A 243 -16.36 36.22 26.98
CA THR A 243 -16.50 36.66 28.38
C THR A 243 -15.67 37.91 28.66
N GLY A 244 -14.43 37.98 28.17
CA GLY A 244 -13.56 39.14 28.34
C GLY A 244 -14.11 40.40 27.67
N PHE A 245 -14.67 40.26 26.46
CA PHE A 245 -15.28 41.37 25.73
C PHE A 245 -16.54 41.90 26.40
N THR A 246 -17.42 41.01 26.90
CA THR A 246 -18.61 41.41 27.65
C THR A 246 -18.23 42.25 28.88
N VAL A 247 -17.26 41.77 29.67
CA VAL A 247 -16.77 42.50 30.85
C VAL A 247 -16.18 43.86 30.47
N GLN A 248 -15.42 43.95 29.37
CA GLN A 248 -14.86 45.22 28.91
C GLN A 248 -15.95 46.22 28.47
N ARG A 249 -17.01 45.73 27.80
CA ARG A 249 -18.15 46.56 27.35
C ARG A 249 -18.92 47.11 28.54
N GLU A 250 -19.23 46.27 29.52
CA GLU A 250 -19.89 46.66 30.77
C GLU A 250 -19.04 47.68 31.55
N PHE A 251 -17.74 47.40 31.75
CA PHE A 251 -16.84 48.32 32.45
C PHE A 251 -16.76 49.70 31.79
N THR A 252 -16.69 49.75 30.46
CA THR A 252 -16.64 51.02 29.71
C THR A 252 -17.95 51.80 29.84
N ALA A 253 -19.10 51.10 29.78
CA ALA A 253 -20.41 51.71 29.97
C ALA A 253 -20.59 52.26 31.39
N ASP A 254 -20.17 51.51 32.40
CA ASP A 254 -20.23 51.93 33.80
C ASP A 254 -19.29 53.10 34.08
N ALA A 255 -18.05 53.04 33.61
CA ALA A 255 -17.08 54.13 33.76
C ALA A 255 -17.59 55.44 33.12
N ALA A 256 -18.28 55.37 31.98
CA ALA A 256 -18.87 56.54 31.36
C ALA A 256 -19.95 57.21 32.23
N HIS A 257 -20.79 56.41 32.88
CA HIS A 257 -21.84 56.92 33.76
C HIS A 257 -21.26 57.47 35.07
N GLU A 258 -20.35 56.72 35.70
CA GLU A 258 -19.71 57.08 36.96
C GLU A 258 -18.81 58.32 36.83
N LEU A 259 -18.26 58.62 35.65
CA LEU A 259 -17.48 59.85 35.42
C LEU A 259 -18.36 61.08 35.10
N ARG A 260 -19.55 60.92 34.51
CA ARG A 260 -20.45 62.06 34.23
C ARG A 260 -20.96 62.72 35.50
N THR A 261 -21.31 61.92 36.50
CA THR A 261 -21.85 62.40 37.79
C THR A 261 -20.91 63.37 38.51
N PRO A 262 -19.63 63.02 38.80
CA PRO A 262 -18.70 63.92 39.48
C PRO A 262 -18.33 65.14 38.63
N LEU A 263 -18.29 65.03 37.29
CA LEU A 263 -18.08 66.19 36.41
C LEU A 263 -19.25 67.18 36.49
N ALA A 264 -20.50 66.68 36.56
CA ALA A 264 -21.68 67.52 36.73
C ALA A 264 -21.69 68.21 38.11
N VAL A 265 -21.29 67.50 39.17
CA VAL A 265 -21.15 68.09 40.52
C VAL A 265 -20.05 69.15 40.54
N LEU A 266 -18.90 68.88 39.90
CA LEU A 266 -17.79 69.84 39.83
C LEU A 266 -18.19 71.09 39.03
N ARG A 267 -18.96 70.93 37.95
CA ARG A 267 -19.56 72.05 37.21
C ARG A 267 -20.42 72.92 38.10
N ALA A 268 -21.34 72.32 38.85
CA ALA A 268 -22.22 73.03 39.77
C ALA A 268 -21.43 73.80 40.85
N HIS A 269 -20.36 73.22 41.40
CA HIS A 269 -19.49 73.92 42.34
C HIS A 269 -18.75 75.10 41.70
N ILE A 270 -18.17 74.93 40.52
CA ILE A 270 -17.48 76.02 39.80
C ILE A 270 -18.46 77.17 39.52
N ASP A 271 -19.71 76.85 39.15
CA ASP A 271 -20.75 77.85 38.89
C ASP A 271 -21.11 78.69 40.13
N THR A 272 -20.82 78.23 41.34
CA THR A 272 -21.04 78.99 42.60
C THR A 272 -19.90 79.90 43.03
N LEU A 273 -18.74 79.87 42.35
CA LEU A 273 -17.58 80.69 42.72
C LEU A 273 -17.90 82.20 42.59
N PRO A 274 -17.34 83.07 43.44
CA PRO A 274 -17.63 84.51 43.37
C PRO A 274 -16.83 85.25 42.28
N ASP A 275 -15.62 84.80 41.97
CA ASP A 275 -14.74 85.46 40.98
C ASP A 275 -15.09 85.09 39.53
N PRO A 276 -15.45 86.05 38.65
CA PRO A 276 -15.83 85.76 37.27
C PRO A 276 -14.67 85.23 36.42
N GLU A 277 -13.47 85.78 36.58
CA GLU A 277 -12.31 85.42 35.74
C GLU A 277 -11.84 83.99 36.03
N THR A 278 -11.71 83.62 37.31
CA THR A 278 -11.35 82.26 37.73
C THR A 278 -12.41 81.23 37.31
N ARG A 279 -13.70 81.58 37.38
CA ARG A 279 -14.80 80.70 36.93
C ARG A 279 -14.70 80.37 35.45
N VAL A 280 -14.49 81.37 34.59
CA VAL A 280 -14.39 81.17 33.14
C VAL A 280 -13.20 80.26 32.80
N ALA A 281 -12.07 80.43 33.48
CA ALA A 281 -10.90 79.57 33.30
C ALA A 281 -11.18 78.11 33.70
N LEU A 282 -11.74 77.89 34.91
CA LEU A 282 -12.05 76.54 35.41
C LEU A 282 -13.14 75.82 34.59
N VAL A 283 -14.15 76.55 34.11
CA VAL A 283 -15.17 76.00 33.21
C VAL A 283 -14.52 75.52 31.91
N LYS A 284 -13.60 76.30 31.33
CA LYS A 284 -12.90 75.94 30.10
C LYS A 284 -12.03 74.68 30.29
N ASP A 285 -11.35 74.55 31.43
CA ASP A 285 -10.56 73.37 31.75
C ASP A 285 -11.44 72.13 31.96
N LEU A 286 -12.57 72.28 32.67
CA LEU A 286 -13.57 71.21 32.86
C LEU A 286 -14.19 70.74 31.54
N ASP A 287 -14.49 71.67 30.62
CA ASP A 287 -15.00 71.35 29.29
C ASP A 287 -13.94 70.57 28.48
N GLY A 288 -12.66 70.93 28.62
CA GLY A 288 -11.54 70.19 28.05
C GLY A 288 -11.43 68.76 28.58
N MET A 289 -11.50 68.58 29.91
CA MET A 289 -11.47 67.26 30.54
C MET A 289 -12.67 66.40 30.14
N THR A 290 -13.87 66.97 30.13
CA THR A 290 -15.10 66.28 29.71
C THR A 290 -14.99 65.80 28.27
N ARG A 291 -14.43 66.64 27.38
CA ARG A 291 -14.18 66.27 25.99
C ARG A 291 -13.15 65.16 25.84
N LEU A 292 -12.04 65.20 26.57
CA LEU A 292 -11.01 64.15 26.53
C LEU A 292 -11.54 62.81 27.04
N ILE A 293 -12.28 62.82 28.17
CA ILE A 293 -12.93 61.63 28.72
C ILE A 293 -13.95 61.07 27.73
N GLY A 294 -14.77 61.94 27.13
CA GLY A 294 -15.72 61.55 26.10
C GLY A 294 -15.04 60.96 24.86
N GLN A 295 -13.87 61.47 24.45
CA GLN A 295 -13.09 60.91 23.35
C GLN A 295 -12.47 59.54 23.70
N MET A 296 -11.91 59.36 24.90
CA MET A 296 -11.37 58.07 25.34
C MET A 296 -12.45 56.99 25.42
N LEU A 297 -13.59 57.33 26.04
CA LEU A 297 -14.76 56.44 26.09
C LEU A 297 -15.31 56.16 24.70
N GLY A 298 -15.34 57.16 23.82
CA GLY A 298 -15.75 57.00 22.43
C GLY A 298 -14.87 56.02 21.66
N VAL A 299 -13.55 56.06 21.83
CA VAL A 299 -12.62 55.09 21.21
C VAL A 299 -12.87 53.68 21.75
N ALA A 300 -12.97 53.53 23.07
CA ALA A 300 -13.26 52.24 23.71
C ALA A 300 -14.62 51.66 23.29
N GLN A 301 -15.61 52.53 23.05
CA GLN A 301 -16.95 52.12 22.65
C GLN A 301 -17.05 51.80 21.17
N VAL A 302 -16.29 52.47 20.29
CA VAL A 302 -16.20 52.12 18.85
C VAL A 302 -15.52 50.76 18.66
N GLU A 303 -14.46 50.45 19.41
CA GLU A 303 -13.86 49.10 19.40
C GLU A 303 -14.87 48.03 19.84
N ALA A 304 -15.75 48.34 20.80
CA ALA A 304 -16.81 47.44 21.24
C ALA A 304 -17.99 47.35 20.24
N LEU A 305 -18.34 48.43 19.53
CA LEU A 305 -19.49 48.49 18.63
C LEU A 305 -19.25 47.75 17.30
N VAL A 306 -18.00 47.75 16.81
CA VAL A 306 -17.60 46.98 15.62
C VAL A 306 -17.82 45.46 15.83
N ILE A 307 -17.96 45.01 17.08
CA ILE A 307 -18.06 43.60 17.46
C ILE A 307 -19.52 43.10 17.62
N ALA A 308 -20.53 43.99 17.70
CA ALA A 308 -21.93 43.61 17.92
C ALA A 308 -22.88 44.12 16.82
N PRO A 309 -23.22 43.31 15.80
CA PRO A 309 -24.17 43.69 14.76
C PRO A 309 -25.63 43.21 14.99
N ASP A 310 -25.96 42.55 16.12
CA ASP A 310 -27.31 42.02 16.38
C ASP A 310 -27.91 42.52 17.71
N GLU A 311 -28.04 43.83 17.89
CA GLU A 311 -28.94 44.35 18.90
C GLU A 311 -30.13 45.00 18.19
N THR A 312 -31.17 44.20 17.91
CA THR A 312 -32.47 44.73 17.50
C THR A 312 -33.00 45.62 18.63
N ALA A 313 -32.92 46.94 18.42
CA ALA A 313 -33.58 47.92 19.27
C ALA A 313 -35.10 47.76 19.11
N ASP A 314 -35.74 47.28 20.17
CA ASP A 314 -37.20 47.29 20.31
C ASP A 314 -37.62 48.76 20.50
N LEU A 315 -38.35 49.30 19.51
CA LEU A 315 -38.91 50.66 19.49
C LEU A 315 -40.41 50.64 19.83
#